data_AF-A0A7V4FFZ4-F1
#
_entry.id   AF-A0A7V4FFZ4-F1
#
_cell.length_a   1.000
_cell.length_b   1.000
_cell.length_c   1.000
_cell.angle_alpha   90.00
_cell.angle_beta   90.00
_cell.angle_gamma   90.00
#
_symmetry.space_group_name_H-M   'P 1'
#
loop_
_entity.id
_entity.type
_entity.pdbx_description
1 polymer ?
#
loop_
_entity_poly.entity_id
_entity_poly.type
_entity_poly.pdbx_seq_one_letter_code
_entity_poly.pdbx_strand_id
1 'polypeptide(L)'
;MSARHLARCIAMQTLYEWDFFDKKKNLNEIAERNIKEFGPDLREKKFVFELINGVKEHLSEIDEVIKSAAPSWPLEQIGMVERNILRLGLYELLFGDKKAVPPKVAIDEAIELAKAFGGESSGKFVNGVLGAVYREMQNEKL
;
A
#
# COMPACT_ATOMS: atom_id res chain seq x y z
N MET A 1 -17.72 -0.03 6.29
CA MET A 1 -16.25 0.02 6.18
C MET A 1 -15.67 -0.77 7.36
N SER A 2 -14.80 -1.75 7.13
CA SER A 2 -14.21 -2.55 8.21
C SER A 2 -13.12 -1.77 8.95
N ALA A 3 -12.79 -2.17 10.18
CA ALA A 3 -11.68 -1.56 10.94
C ALA A 3 -10.34 -1.70 10.19
N ARG A 4 -10.12 -2.84 9.53
CA ARG A 4 -8.95 -3.11 8.69
C ARG A 4 -8.89 -2.21 7.46
N HIS A 5 -10.01 -1.98 6.79
CA HIS A 5 -10.08 -1.07 5.64
C HIS A 5 -9.75 0.36 6.05
N LEU A 6 -10.34 0.85 7.15
CA LEU A 6 -10.01 2.19 7.68
C LEU A 6 -8.52 2.30 8.06
N ALA A 7 -7.95 1.27 8.67
CA ALA A 7 -6.52 1.24 8.98
C ALA A 7 -5.65 1.34 7.72
N ARG A 8 -6.03 0.69 6.61
CA ARG A 8 -5.33 0.81 5.32
C ARG A 8 -5.46 2.21 4.71
N CYS A 9 -6.64 2.84 4.80
CA CYS A 9 -6.81 4.24 4.38
C CYS A 9 -5.82 5.16 5.11
N ILE A 10 -5.74 5.02 6.44
CA ILE A 10 -4.84 5.83 7.27
C ILE A 10 -3.37 5.52 6.97
N ALA A 11 -3.03 4.24 6.76
CA ALA A 11 -1.67 3.83 6.37
C ALA A 11 -1.27 4.44 5.02
N MET A 12 -2.16 4.41 4.02
CA MET A 12 -1.93 5.01 2.71
C MET A 12 -1.72 6.53 2.82
N GLN A 13 -2.61 7.25 3.53
CA GLN A 13 -2.47 8.70 3.73
C GLN A 13 -1.14 9.05 4.42
N THR A 14 -0.73 8.23 5.40
CA THR A 14 0.53 8.38 6.13
C THR A 14 1.75 8.19 5.21
N LEU A 15 1.73 7.15 4.37
CA LEU A 15 2.78 6.90 3.38
C LEU A 15 2.85 7.98 2.31
N TYR A 16 1.68 8.44 1.82
CA TYR A 16 1.60 9.56 0.88
C TYR A 16 2.25 10.82 1.45
N GLU A 17 1.90 11.21 2.67
CA GLU A 17 2.48 12.39 3.30
C GLU A 17 3.98 12.24 3.57
N TRP A 18 4.41 11.07 4.03
CA TRP A 18 5.82 10.78 4.23
C TRP A 18 6.60 10.91 2.92
N ASP A 19 6.07 10.35 1.83
CA ASP A 19 6.64 10.45 0.49
C ASP A 19 6.63 11.91 0.00
N PHE A 20 5.61 12.71 0.34
CA PHE A 20 5.47 14.13 -0.06
C PHE A 20 6.57 15.01 0.53
N PHE A 21 7.02 14.68 1.74
CA PHE A 21 8.16 15.31 2.39
C PHE A 21 9.49 14.61 2.11
N ASP A 22 9.64 13.95 0.96
CA ASP A 22 10.84 13.19 0.56
C ASP A 22 11.29 12.17 1.62
N LYS A 23 10.36 11.60 2.39
CA LYS A 23 10.63 10.63 3.45
C LYS A 23 11.47 11.19 4.62
N LYS A 24 11.59 12.51 4.74
CA LYS A 24 12.43 13.20 5.75
C LYS A 24 11.73 13.37 7.10
N LYS A 25 10.40 13.26 7.15
CA LYS A 25 9.61 13.39 8.38
C LYS A 25 9.52 12.05 9.13
N ASN A 26 9.25 12.13 10.43
CA ASN A 26 9.03 10.93 11.25
C ASN A 26 7.70 10.26 10.87
N LEU A 27 7.80 9.08 10.28
CA LEU A 27 6.65 8.31 9.80
C LEU A 27 5.64 7.97 10.91
N ASN A 28 6.11 7.64 12.11
CA ASN A 28 5.22 7.27 13.22
C ASN A 28 4.47 8.48 13.78
N GLU A 29 5.11 9.65 13.85
CA GLU A 29 4.44 10.89 14.27
C GLU A 29 3.35 11.31 13.28
N ILE A 30 3.60 11.14 11.97
CA ILE A 30 2.56 11.34 10.94
C ILE A 30 1.41 10.38 11.18
N ALA A 31 1.69 9.09 11.41
CA ALA A 31 0.67 8.09 11.64
C ALA A 31 -0.18 8.38 12.88
N GLU A 32 0.44 8.76 14.00
CA GLU A 32 -0.26 9.13 15.23
C GLU A 32 -1.22 10.30 15.00
N ARG A 33 -0.76 11.33 14.28
CA ARG A 33 -1.59 12.49 13.93
C ARG A 33 -2.76 12.08 13.03
N ASN A 34 -2.51 11.26 12.00
CA ASN A 34 -3.53 10.81 11.06
C ASN A 34 -4.54 9.85 11.71
N ILE A 35 -4.11 8.97 12.63
CA ILE A 35 -5.02 8.14 13.44
C ILE A 35 -5.92 9.02 14.29
N LYS A 36 -5.37 10.05 14.94
CA LYS A 36 -6.16 10.97 15.78
C LYS A 36 -7.24 11.70 14.97
N GLU A 37 -6.91 12.12 13.76
CA GLU A 37 -7.81 12.88 12.88
C GLU A 37 -8.88 11.99 12.22
N PHE A 38 -8.46 10.86 11.62
CA PHE A 38 -9.32 10.08 10.73
C PHE A 38 -9.84 8.78 11.34
N GLY A 39 -9.28 8.34 12.47
CA GLY A 39 -9.66 7.10 13.14
C GLY A 39 -9.52 7.16 14.67
N PRO A 40 -10.11 8.16 15.36
CA PRO A 40 -9.97 8.30 16.81
C PRO A 40 -10.41 7.03 17.56
N ASP A 41 -11.48 6.40 17.07
CA ASP A 41 -12.08 5.17 17.62
C ASP A 41 -11.51 3.87 17.01
N LEU A 42 -10.46 3.97 16.17
CA LEU A 42 -9.83 2.80 15.59
C LEU A 42 -9.23 1.92 16.69
N ARG A 43 -9.78 0.73 16.88
CA ARG A 43 -9.29 -0.23 17.89
C ARG A 43 -7.97 -0.88 17.48
N GLU A 44 -7.78 -1.14 16.19
CA GLU A 44 -6.61 -1.83 15.63
C GLU A 44 -5.50 -0.85 15.19
N LYS A 45 -5.14 0.12 16.04
CA LYS A 45 -4.08 1.11 15.72
C LYS A 45 -2.75 0.45 15.37
N LYS A 46 -2.44 -0.67 16.02
CA LYS A 46 -1.22 -1.47 15.76
C LYS A 46 -1.10 -1.88 14.30
N PHE A 47 -2.21 -2.20 13.64
CA PHE A 47 -2.18 -2.61 12.25
C PHE A 47 -1.75 -1.48 11.31
N VAL A 48 -2.11 -0.22 11.62
CA VAL A 48 -1.59 0.94 10.86
C VAL A 48 -0.06 0.99 10.94
N PHE A 49 0.50 0.86 12.15
CA PHE A 49 1.95 0.90 12.36
C PHE A 49 2.66 -0.29 11.73
N GLU A 50 2.06 -1.48 11.76
CA GLU A 50 2.57 -2.67 11.07
C GLU A 50 2.70 -2.43 9.57
N LEU A 51 1.64 -1.91 8.94
CA LEU A 51 1.62 -1.62 7.51
C LEU A 51 2.67 -0.58 7.11
N ILE A 52 2.70 0.58 7.77
CA ILE A 52 3.61 1.67 7.35
C ILE A 52 5.07 1.33 7.63
N ASN A 53 5.37 0.65 8.73
CA ASN A 53 6.75 0.29 9.06
C ASN A 53 7.25 -0.86 8.21
N GLY A 54 6.39 -1.84 7.89
CA GLY A 54 6.73 -2.89 6.95
C GLY A 54 6.98 -2.37 5.54
N VAL A 55 6.16 -1.43 5.05
CA VAL A 55 6.44 -0.73 3.78
C VAL A 55 7.77 0.03 3.84
N LYS A 56 8.07 0.72 4.95
CA LYS A 56 9.34 1.44 5.12
C LYS A 56 10.54 0.50 5.15
N GLU A 57 10.43 -0.65 5.80
CA GLU A 57 11.49 -1.65 5.92
C GLU A 57 11.82 -2.30 4.56
N HIS A 58 10.80 -2.65 3.79
CA HIS A 58 10.93 -3.31 2.48
C HIS A 58 10.85 -2.35 1.28
N LEU A 59 10.98 -1.05 1.52
CA LEU A 59 10.68 -0.03 0.51
C LEU A 59 11.44 -0.25 -0.80
N SER A 60 12.74 -0.52 -0.72
CA SER A 60 13.59 -0.73 -1.89
C SER A 60 13.19 -1.98 -2.67
N GLU A 61 12.90 -3.09 -1.98
CA GLU A 61 12.47 -4.35 -2.62
C GLU A 61 11.12 -4.17 -3.32
N ILE A 62 10.18 -3.52 -2.64
CA ILE A 62 8.84 -3.21 -3.17
C ILE A 62 8.94 -2.31 -4.39
N ASP A 63 9.75 -1.25 -4.33
CA ASP A 63 9.92 -0.30 -5.44
C ASP A 63 10.54 -0.99 -6.68
N GLU A 64 11.45 -1.94 -6.51
CA GLU A 64 11.98 -2.75 -7.62
C GLU A 64 10.90 -3.67 -8.21
N VAL A 65 10.08 -4.32 -7.39
CA VAL A 65 8.94 -5.12 -7.87
C VAL A 65 7.97 -4.27 -8.68
N ILE A 66 7.67 -3.04 -8.26
CA ILE A 66 6.82 -2.11 -9.03
C ILE A 66 7.45 -1.83 -10.40
N LYS A 67 8.75 -1.52 -10.46
CA LYS A 67 9.45 -1.24 -11.72
C LYS A 67 9.42 -2.44 -12.67
N SER A 68 9.61 -3.66 -12.15
CA SER A 68 9.54 -4.88 -12.96
C SER A 68 8.12 -5.16 -13.47
N ALA A 69 7.10 -4.94 -12.65
CA ALA A 69 5.70 -5.21 -13.00
C ALA A 69 5.06 -4.10 -13.86
N ALA A 70 5.61 -2.89 -13.86
CA ALA A 70 5.14 -1.75 -14.65
C ALA A 70 6.29 -1.10 -15.46
N PRO A 71 6.96 -1.83 -16.36
CA PRO A 71 8.20 -1.37 -17.02
C PRO A 71 7.99 -0.14 -17.92
N SER A 72 6.76 0.09 -18.39
CA SER A 72 6.42 1.28 -19.19
C SER A 72 6.21 2.54 -18.35
N TRP A 73 6.23 2.45 -17.02
CA TRP A 73 5.97 3.54 -16.10
C TRP A 73 7.11 3.66 -15.09
N PRO A 74 8.07 4.58 -15.29
CA PRO A 74 9.07 4.88 -14.27
C PRO A 74 8.38 5.20 -12.94
N LEU A 75 8.93 4.70 -11.84
CA LEU A 75 8.32 4.82 -10.50
C LEU A 75 8.04 6.28 -10.12
N GLU A 76 8.88 7.20 -10.57
CA GLU A 76 8.77 8.64 -10.35
C GLU A 76 7.61 9.27 -11.13
N GLN A 77 7.20 8.65 -12.25
CA GLN A 77 6.08 9.08 -13.08
C GLN A 77 4.75 8.47 -12.64
N ILE A 78 4.76 7.44 -11.80
CA ILE A 78 3.55 6.91 -11.16
C ILE A 78 3.04 7.97 -10.18
N GLY A 79 1.74 8.28 -10.28
CA GLY A 79 1.05 9.17 -9.36
C GLY A 79 1.30 8.76 -7.91
N MET A 80 1.48 9.75 -7.04
CA MET A 80 1.95 9.53 -5.68
C MET A 80 0.95 8.70 -4.84
N VAL A 81 -0.34 8.83 -5.13
CA VAL A 81 -1.41 8.01 -4.54
C VAL A 81 -1.25 6.56 -5.00
N GLU A 82 -1.21 6.31 -6.31
CA GLU A 82 -1.09 4.96 -6.88
C GLU A 82 0.20 4.28 -6.41
N ARG A 83 1.32 5.01 -6.41
CA ARG A 83 2.61 4.50 -5.95
C ARG A 83 2.55 4.02 -4.50
N ASN A 84 1.95 4.79 -3.59
CA ASN A 84 1.86 4.40 -2.19
C ASN A 84 0.81 3.31 -1.95
N ILE A 85 -0.23 3.21 -2.77
CA ILE A 85 -1.17 2.08 -2.75
C ILE A 85 -0.50 0.80 -3.25
N LEU A 86 0.28 0.86 -4.34
CA LEU A 86 1.07 -0.27 -4.82
C LEU A 86 2.06 -0.73 -3.77
N ARG A 87 2.76 0.20 -3.11
CA ARG A 87 3.68 -0.14 -2.01
C ARG A 87 2.98 -0.88 -0.89
N LEU A 88 1.83 -0.36 -0.44
CA LEU A 88 1.03 -0.97 0.61
C LEU A 88 0.51 -2.36 0.22
N GLY A 89 -0.08 -2.48 -0.97
CA GLY A 89 -0.63 -3.74 -1.47
C GLY A 89 0.45 -4.80 -1.70
N LEU A 90 1.61 -4.42 -2.23
CA LEU A 90 2.75 -5.33 -2.41
C LEU A 90 3.37 -5.74 -1.08
N TYR A 91 3.44 -4.84 -0.09
CA TYR A 91 3.87 -5.22 1.25
C TYR A 91 3.00 -6.34 1.81
N GLU A 92 1.67 -6.16 1.80
CA GLU A 92 0.74 -7.18 2.29
C GLU A 92 0.81 -8.47 1.47
N LEU A 93 1.01 -8.37 0.15
CA LEU A 93 1.06 -9.51 -0.75
C LEU A 93 2.33 -10.37 -0.56
N LEU A 94 3.49 -9.72 -0.41
CA LEU A 94 4.81 -10.35 -0.41
C LEU A 94 5.28 -10.72 1.00
N PHE A 95 5.07 -9.82 1.97
CA PHE A 95 5.64 -9.89 3.31
C PHE A 95 4.59 -10.06 4.42
N GLY A 96 3.32 -9.79 4.14
CA GLY A 96 2.22 -9.93 5.10
C GLY A 96 1.94 -11.37 5.53
N ASP A 97 1.31 -11.53 6.70
CA ASP A 97 0.82 -12.85 7.15
C ASP A 97 -0.36 -13.30 6.29
N LYS A 98 -0.09 -14.23 5.37
CA LYS A 98 -1.06 -14.78 4.41
C LYS A 98 -2.22 -15.53 5.07
N LYS A 99 -2.08 -15.96 6.33
CA LYS A 99 -3.19 -16.56 7.10
C LYS A 99 -4.12 -15.48 7.64
N ALA A 100 -3.57 -14.32 8.01
CA ALA A 100 -4.35 -13.19 8.50
C ALA A 100 -5.02 -12.42 7.34
N VAL A 101 -4.31 -12.20 6.24
CA VAL A 101 -4.81 -11.52 5.04
C VAL A 101 -4.47 -12.36 3.81
N PRO A 102 -5.45 -13.07 3.23
CA PRO A 102 -5.23 -13.84 2.00
C PRO A 102 -4.78 -12.93 0.85
N PRO A 103 -3.89 -13.39 -0.05
CA PRO A 103 -3.37 -12.59 -1.16
C PRO A 103 -4.43 -11.86 -2.00
N LYS A 104 -5.53 -12.54 -2.34
CA LYS A 104 -6.64 -11.92 -3.10
C LYS A 104 -7.31 -10.78 -2.34
N VAL A 105 -7.44 -10.90 -1.02
CA VAL A 105 -8.02 -9.84 -0.18
C VAL A 105 -7.10 -8.62 -0.14
N ALA A 106 -5.78 -8.81 -0.05
CA ALA A 106 -4.83 -7.70 -0.11
C ALA A 106 -4.92 -6.94 -1.46
N ILE A 107 -5.05 -7.68 -2.56
CA ILE A 107 -5.21 -7.11 -3.90
C ILE A 107 -6.54 -6.34 -4.01
N ASP A 108 -7.66 -6.95 -3.61
CA ASP A 108 -8.98 -6.32 -3.67
C ASP A 108 -9.01 -5.03 -2.84
N GLU A 109 -8.45 -5.04 -1.63
CA GLU A 109 -8.38 -3.86 -0.76
C GLU A 109 -7.52 -2.74 -1.37
N ALA A 110 -6.40 -3.07 -2.00
CA ALA A 110 -5.57 -2.09 -2.71
C ALA A 110 -6.30 -1.47 -3.91
N ILE A 111 -7.08 -2.26 -4.65
CA ILE A 111 -7.90 -1.77 -5.77
C ILE A 111 -8.99 -0.82 -5.27
N GLU A 112 -9.67 -1.16 -4.17
CA GLU A 112 -10.69 -0.30 -3.58
C GLU A 112 -10.11 1.02 -3.05
N LEU A 113 -8.91 0.99 -2.45
CA LEU A 113 -8.19 2.23 -2.11
C LEU A 113 -7.89 3.05 -3.36
N ALA A 114 -7.42 2.43 -4.43
CA ALA A 114 -7.09 3.13 -5.66
C ALA A 114 -8.31 3.80 -6.30
N LYS A 115 -9.46 3.13 -6.28
CA LYS A 115 -10.73 3.74 -6.70
C LYS A 115 -11.15 4.89 -5.79
N ALA A 116 -11.01 4.74 -4.48
CA ALA A 116 -11.43 5.75 -3.51
C ALA A 116 -10.60 7.05 -3.62
N PHE A 117 -9.29 6.94 -3.85
CA PHE A 117 -8.37 8.09 -3.83
C PHE A 117 -7.98 8.62 -5.22
N GLY A 118 -8.00 7.76 -6.26
CA GLY A 118 -7.59 8.11 -7.63
C GLY A 118 -8.66 7.86 -8.71
N GLY A 119 -9.80 7.26 -8.34
CA GLY A 119 -10.88 6.96 -9.27
C GLY A 119 -10.67 5.67 -10.07
N GLU A 120 -11.58 5.43 -11.03
CA GLU A 120 -11.68 4.13 -11.70
C GLU A 120 -10.45 3.76 -12.55
N SER A 121 -9.78 4.75 -13.14
CA SER A 121 -8.53 4.55 -13.88
C SER A 121 -7.40 4.04 -12.98
N SER A 122 -7.28 4.60 -11.77
CA SER A 122 -6.30 4.20 -10.77
C SER A 122 -6.57 2.78 -10.27
N GLY A 123 -7.85 2.45 -10.04
CA GLY A 123 -8.28 1.08 -9.73
C GLY A 123 -7.84 0.06 -10.78
N LYS A 124 -8.04 0.36 -12.07
CA LYS A 124 -7.61 -0.52 -13.18
C LYS A 124 -6.10 -0.66 -13.25
N PHE A 125 -5.36 0.43 -13.06
CA PHE A 125 -3.89 0.42 -13.06
C PHE A 125 -3.34 -0.46 -11.93
N VAL A 126 -3.78 -0.24 -10.69
CA VAL A 126 -3.34 -1.01 -9.52
C VAL A 126 -3.68 -2.49 -9.65
N ASN A 127 -4.89 -2.81 -10.14
CA ASN A 127 -5.27 -4.19 -10.43
C ASN A 127 -4.34 -4.86 -11.45
N GLY A 128 -3.96 -4.13 -12.52
CA GLY A 128 -3.06 -4.63 -13.54
C GLY A 128 -1.68 -5.01 -12.98
N VAL A 129 -1.09 -4.12 -12.18
CA VAL A 129 0.24 -4.31 -11.58
C VAL A 129 0.24 -5.43 -10.53
N LEU A 130 -0.66 -5.37 -9.53
CA LEU A 130 -0.72 -6.39 -8.48
C LEU A 130 -1.12 -7.76 -9.03
N GLY A 131 -2.00 -7.78 -10.04
CA GLY A 131 -2.38 -9.00 -10.72
C GLY A 131 -1.23 -9.63 -11.50
N ALA A 132 -0.31 -8.84 -12.06
CA ALA A 132 0.90 -9.35 -12.71
C ALA A 132 1.84 -10.03 -11.70
N VAL A 133 2.16 -9.34 -10.61
CA VAL A 133 3.00 -9.87 -9.53
C VAL A 133 2.40 -11.14 -8.93
N TYR A 134 1.09 -11.15 -8.65
CA TYR A 134 0.42 -12.32 -8.11
C TYR A 134 0.53 -13.54 -9.04
N ARG A 135 0.39 -13.35 -10.37
CA ARG A 135 0.58 -14.46 -11.33
C ARG A 135 2.02 -14.97 -11.35
N GLU A 136 3.01 -14.10 -11.25
CA GLU A 136 4.42 -14.51 -11.18
C GLU A 136 4.71 -15.32 -9.93
N MET A 137 4.14 -14.94 -8.78
CA MET A 137 4.25 -15.70 -7.53
C MET A 137 3.63 -17.11 -7.63
N GLN A 138 2.53 -17.27 -8.38
CA GLN A 138 1.92 -18.59 -8.60
C GLN A 138 2.75 -19.48 -9.54
N ASN A 139 3.62 -18.89 -10.36
CA ASN A 139 4.43 -19.60 -11.34
C ASN A 139 5.86 -19.90 -10.83
N GLU A 140 6.16 -19.69 -9.54
CA GLU A 140 7.46 -19.91 -8.89
C GLU A 140 8.65 -19.17 -9.58
N LYS A 141 8.39 -18.00 -10.18
CA LYS A 141 9.41 -17.23 -10.93
C LYS A 141 9.95 -15.99 -10.22
N LEU A 142 9.68 -15.83 -8.92
CA LEU A 142 10.15 -14.73 -8.07
C LEU A 142 11.03 -15.26 -6.94
#